data_AF-A0A8X6FQ47-F1
#
_entry.id   AF-A0A8X6FQ47-F1
#
_cell.length_a   1.000
_cell.length_b   1.000
_cell.length_c   1.000
_cell.angle_alpha   90.00
_cell.angle_beta   90.00
_cell.angle_gamma   90.00
#
_symmetry.space_group_name_H-M   'P 1'
#
loop_
_entity.id
_entity.type
_entity.pdbx_description
1 polymer ?
#
loop_
_entity_poly.entity_id
_entity_poly.type
_entity_poly.pdbx_seq_one_letter_code
_entity_poly.pdbx_strand_id
1 'polypeptide(L)'
;METGSIFCGVKMILMIQAFMLFSNNAVLADVTVDDLKEMGAHCVYLDTCDAFFRDSDDLGSYTCDCKSICTGYNTCCVDSEYRNATLIPSPKTEDECLPVYGRVDLSAYMIDKCKNKDIPSESLCGSSAEENNDPFLMIPVTSSVTGKSYKNYFCAVCNENTHEDQLVSWSISLSGKTERIKNSSSVPDMLYDTTLKSWVVLEEDGSSTNVSIKINPVPDLDVRRCKAMITTCPKEWDDLSVKEKCEGNYMARIGFEGVEKMRWYKNPHCALCNFEDISKYKCEESFIGIKEHIFDSTLFVKLFVLTDRRNKCGPNLVYDRFAKKCRCNSRESFLRDGKCVSRT
;
A
#
# COMPACT_ATOMS: atom_id res chain seq x y z
N MET A 1 30.30 -84.24 -28.03
CA MET A 1 29.48 -83.77 -29.16
C MET A 1 28.04 -84.15 -28.86
N GLU A 2 27.12 -83.19 -29.05
CA GLU A 2 25.65 -83.30 -29.04
C GLU A 2 24.96 -83.44 -27.66
N THR A 3 24.48 -82.32 -27.09
CA THR A 3 23.09 -81.74 -27.12
C THR A 3 22.12 -82.46 -26.15
N GLY A 4 21.30 -81.83 -25.31
CA GLY A 4 21.01 -80.43 -24.99
C GLY A 4 19.92 -80.35 -23.89
N SER A 5 19.64 -79.13 -23.41
CA SER A 5 18.45 -78.65 -22.65
C SER A 5 18.12 -79.34 -21.30
N ILE A 6 17.71 -78.66 -20.23
CA ILE A 6 16.45 -77.93 -20.07
C ILE A 6 16.55 -76.98 -18.85
N PHE A 7 16.01 -75.78 -19.05
CA PHE A 7 15.63 -74.74 -18.08
C PHE A 7 14.86 -75.28 -16.86
N CYS A 8 15.19 -74.80 -15.66
CA CYS A 8 14.17 -74.53 -14.64
C CYS A 8 14.56 -73.28 -13.83
N GLY A 9 13.76 -72.23 -13.99
CA GLY A 9 14.06 -70.89 -13.52
C GLY A 9 13.90 -70.72 -12.01
N VAL A 10 14.92 -70.15 -11.39
CA VAL A 10 14.81 -69.52 -10.07
C VAL A 10 14.24 -68.12 -10.27
N LYS A 11 12.96 -67.91 -9.96
CA LYS A 11 12.37 -66.58 -9.88
C LYS A 11 12.74 -65.94 -8.53
N MET A 12 13.65 -64.98 -8.62
CA MET A 12 13.99 -63.96 -7.64
C MET A 12 12.85 -62.93 -7.50
N ILE A 13 12.64 -62.46 -6.27
CA ILE A 13 12.40 -61.04 -5.88
C ILE A 13 11.04 -60.40 -6.23
N LEU A 14 10.26 -60.07 -5.18
CA LEU A 14 9.75 -58.73 -4.82
C LEU A 14 8.51 -58.87 -3.92
N MET A 15 8.71 -58.98 -2.61
CA MET A 15 7.70 -58.51 -1.66
C MET A 15 7.76 -56.98 -1.68
N ILE A 16 6.89 -56.38 -2.50
CA ILE A 16 6.57 -54.96 -2.43
C ILE A 16 5.92 -54.75 -1.05
N GLN A 17 6.69 -54.17 -0.12
CA GLN A 17 6.12 -53.48 1.02
C GLN A 17 5.25 -52.36 0.45
N ALA A 18 3.95 -52.62 0.37
CA ALA A 18 2.93 -51.60 0.24
C ALA A 18 2.92 -50.81 1.57
N PHE A 19 3.92 -49.95 1.75
CA PHE A 19 3.79 -48.79 2.61
C PHE A 19 2.71 -47.93 1.94
N MET A 20 1.48 -48.08 2.43
CA MET A 20 0.42 -47.12 2.16
C MET A 20 0.90 -45.78 2.71
N LEU A 21 1.48 -44.98 1.82
CA LEU A 21 1.52 -43.53 1.95
C LEU A 21 0.07 -43.06 1.91
N PHE A 22 -0.62 -43.18 3.04
CA PHE A 22 -1.74 -42.30 3.35
C PHE A 22 -1.12 -40.91 3.44
N SER A 23 -1.07 -40.24 2.29
CA SER A 23 -1.03 -38.79 2.21
C SER A 23 -2.33 -38.35 2.87
N ASN A 24 -2.27 -38.15 4.19
CA ASN A 24 -3.25 -37.39 4.92
C ASN A 24 -3.20 -35.97 4.34
N ASN A 25 -3.91 -35.74 3.25
CA ASN A 25 -4.48 -34.45 2.94
C ASN A 25 -5.54 -34.17 4.01
N ALA A 26 -5.10 -34.02 5.27
CA ALA A 26 -5.90 -33.37 6.26
C ALA A 26 -6.09 -31.96 5.71
N VAL A 27 -7.25 -31.71 5.12
CA VAL A 27 -7.68 -30.38 4.75
C VAL A 27 -7.57 -29.57 6.03
N LEU A 28 -6.60 -28.66 6.09
CA LEU A 28 -6.42 -27.81 7.26
C LEU A 28 -7.75 -27.10 7.48
N ALA A 29 -8.31 -27.20 8.68
CA ALA A 29 -9.55 -26.54 9.00
C ALA A 29 -9.40 -25.03 8.78
N ASP A 30 -10.30 -24.48 7.97
CA ASP A 30 -10.38 -23.04 7.70
C ASP A 30 -10.69 -22.28 8.98
N VAL A 31 -10.19 -21.05 9.11
CA VAL A 31 -10.36 -20.23 10.33
C VAL A 31 -11.79 -19.71 10.39
N THR A 32 -12.40 -19.76 11.57
CA THR A 32 -13.76 -19.27 11.83
C THR A 32 -13.74 -18.13 12.84
N VAL A 33 -14.86 -17.41 12.98
CA VAL A 33 -15.01 -16.38 14.03
C VAL A 33 -14.85 -17.01 15.42
N ASP A 34 -15.36 -18.23 15.62
CA ASP A 34 -15.30 -18.90 16.91
C ASP A 34 -13.87 -19.30 17.27
N ASP A 35 -13.04 -19.69 16.30
CA ASP A 35 -11.60 -19.89 16.53
C ASP A 35 -10.94 -18.61 17.10
N LEU A 36 -11.29 -17.43 16.56
CA LEU A 36 -10.74 -16.16 17.06
C LEU A 36 -11.20 -15.86 18.49
N LYS A 37 -12.45 -16.19 18.83
CA LYS A 37 -12.99 -16.04 20.19
C LYS A 37 -12.31 -16.98 21.16
N GLU A 38 -12.09 -18.24 20.78
CA GLU A 38 -11.39 -19.24 21.59
C GLU A 38 -9.93 -18.85 21.85
N MET A 39 -9.27 -18.22 20.86
CA MET A 39 -7.95 -17.62 21.04
C MET A 39 -7.94 -16.37 21.92
N GLY A 40 -9.13 -15.83 22.26
CA GLY A 40 -9.27 -14.57 22.98
C GLY A 40 -8.83 -13.36 22.16
N ALA A 41 -8.77 -13.45 20.84
CA ALA A 41 -8.19 -12.46 19.92
C ALA A 41 -9.22 -11.81 18.98
N HIS A 42 -10.49 -11.81 19.39
CA HIS A 42 -11.62 -11.31 18.61
C HIS A 42 -11.85 -9.82 18.88
N CYS A 43 -11.81 -9.00 17.83
CA CYS A 43 -12.13 -7.58 17.91
C CYS A 43 -13.58 -7.34 17.56
N VAL A 44 -14.44 -7.46 18.58
CA VAL A 44 -15.91 -7.43 18.45
C VAL A 44 -16.36 -6.33 17.49
N TYR A 45 -17.15 -6.72 16.48
CA TYR A 45 -17.70 -5.89 15.39
C TYR A 45 -16.72 -5.38 14.32
N LEU A 46 -15.41 -5.51 14.51
CA LEU A 46 -14.42 -4.98 13.56
C LEU A 46 -13.95 -6.03 12.55
N ASP A 47 -13.90 -7.30 12.96
CA ASP A 47 -13.33 -8.44 12.23
C ASP A 47 -14.37 -9.37 11.58
N THR A 48 -15.62 -8.92 11.49
CA THR A 48 -16.78 -9.68 11.00
C THR A 48 -17.63 -8.88 10.00
N CYS A 49 -18.29 -9.58 9.08
CA CYS A 49 -19.27 -9.05 8.13
C CYS A 49 -20.69 -8.99 8.68
N ASP A 50 -20.99 -9.66 9.78
CA ASP A 50 -22.31 -9.69 10.43
C ASP A 50 -22.55 -8.48 11.37
N ALA A 51 -21.71 -7.44 11.30
CA ALA A 51 -21.81 -6.28 12.16
C ALA A 51 -22.98 -5.37 11.74
N PHE A 52 -23.98 -5.25 12.62
CA PHE A 52 -25.21 -4.45 12.46
C PHE A 52 -25.00 -2.95 12.09
N PHE A 53 -23.78 -2.43 12.22
CA PHE A 53 -23.42 -1.02 11.99
C PHE A 53 -22.46 -0.81 10.82
N ARG A 54 -22.24 -1.83 10.00
CA ARG A 54 -21.26 -1.77 8.91
C ARG A 54 -21.84 -1.10 7.66
N ASP A 55 -21.83 0.23 7.66
CA ASP A 55 -22.35 1.03 6.55
C ASP A 55 -21.39 1.10 5.35
N SER A 56 -20.09 0.83 5.56
CA SER A 56 -19.08 0.87 4.50
C SER A 56 -17.84 0.01 4.81
N ASP A 57 -17.23 -0.57 3.77
CA ASP A 57 -15.91 -1.23 3.85
C ASP A 57 -14.77 -0.22 3.71
N ASP A 58 -14.45 0.47 4.82
CA ASP A 58 -13.26 1.32 4.96
C ASP A 58 -12.29 0.69 5.97
N LEU A 59 -11.10 0.28 5.51
CA LEU A 59 -10.02 -0.26 6.36
C LEU A 59 -9.45 0.77 7.36
N GLY A 60 -9.83 2.06 7.22
CA GLY A 60 -9.61 3.09 8.22
C GLY A 60 -10.54 2.98 9.43
N SER A 61 -11.71 2.35 9.26
CA SER A 61 -12.76 2.22 10.29
C SER A 61 -12.94 0.78 10.78
N TYR A 62 -12.60 -0.22 9.95
CA TYR A 62 -12.70 -1.64 10.24
C TYR A 62 -11.35 -2.36 10.10
N THR A 63 -11.27 -3.60 10.58
CA THR A 63 -10.02 -4.39 10.53
C THR A 63 -9.90 -5.25 9.29
N CYS A 64 -10.98 -5.42 8.51
CA CYS A 64 -11.06 -6.28 7.32
C CYS A 64 -12.13 -5.76 6.35
N ASP A 65 -12.34 -6.43 5.21
CA ASP A 65 -13.30 -6.10 4.15
C ASP A 65 -14.31 -7.24 3.88
N CYS A 66 -15.54 -6.89 3.50
CA CYS A 66 -16.64 -7.82 3.26
C CYS A 66 -17.08 -7.89 1.80
N LYS A 67 -16.63 -6.96 0.95
CA LYS A 67 -16.89 -6.95 -0.49
C LYS A 67 -15.92 -7.83 -1.27
N SER A 68 -16.31 -8.19 -2.49
CA SER A 68 -15.51 -9.01 -3.42
C SER A 68 -14.09 -8.52 -3.69
N ILE A 69 -13.84 -7.22 -3.58
CA ILE A 69 -12.51 -6.63 -3.75
C ILE A 69 -11.50 -7.11 -2.69
N CYS A 70 -11.97 -7.58 -1.54
CA CYS A 70 -11.12 -8.04 -0.44
C CYS A 70 -10.19 -9.18 -0.85
N THR A 71 -10.62 -10.04 -1.78
CA THR A 71 -9.84 -11.18 -2.26
C THR A 71 -8.59 -10.71 -2.99
N GLY A 72 -8.68 -9.61 -3.73
CA GLY A 72 -7.54 -9.02 -4.47
C GLY A 72 -6.47 -8.43 -3.56
N TYR A 73 -6.90 -7.81 -2.45
CA TYR A 73 -6.00 -7.17 -1.47
C TYR A 73 -5.63 -8.05 -0.28
N ASN A 74 -6.19 -9.26 -0.20
CA ASN A 74 -6.04 -10.18 0.93
C ASN A 74 -6.46 -9.55 2.27
N THR A 75 -7.60 -8.84 2.23
CA THR A 75 -8.17 -8.08 3.34
C THR A 75 -9.51 -8.63 3.83
N CYS A 76 -9.96 -9.79 3.31
CA CYS A 76 -11.27 -10.35 3.63
C CYS A 76 -11.44 -10.62 5.12
N CYS A 77 -12.60 -10.32 5.67
CA CYS A 77 -12.99 -10.78 7.00
C CYS A 77 -13.05 -12.31 7.06
N VAL A 78 -12.96 -12.86 8.27
CA VAL A 78 -12.99 -14.32 8.50
C VAL A 78 -14.31 -14.96 8.03
N ASP A 79 -15.40 -14.22 8.04
CA ASP A 79 -16.74 -14.66 7.65
C ASP A 79 -17.20 -14.07 6.31
N SER A 80 -16.31 -13.44 5.55
CA SER A 80 -16.62 -12.93 4.22
C SER A 80 -16.87 -14.07 3.24
N GLU A 81 -17.98 -14.03 2.51
CA GLU A 81 -18.31 -14.99 1.45
C GLU A 81 -17.26 -14.99 0.32
N TYR A 82 -16.52 -13.88 0.16
CA TYR A 82 -15.49 -13.72 -0.87
C TYR A 82 -14.11 -14.23 -0.44
N ARG A 83 -13.92 -14.59 0.84
CA ARG A 83 -12.65 -15.10 1.36
C ARG A 83 -12.13 -16.31 0.56
N ASN A 84 -13.03 -17.26 0.31
CA ASN A 84 -12.75 -18.51 -0.37
C ASN A 84 -13.16 -18.49 -1.84
N ALA A 85 -13.35 -17.31 -2.44
CA ALA A 85 -13.62 -17.16 -3.87
C ALA A 85 -12.37 -17.45 -4.74
N THR A 86 -11.43 -18.28 -4.25
CA THR A 86 -10.15 -18.71 -4.84
C THR A 86 -10.27 -19.45 -6.18
N LEU A 87 -11.47 -19.58 -6.76
CA LEU A 87 -11.66 -20.12 -8.11
C LEU A 87 -11.27 -19.12 -9.22
N ILE A 88 -10.98 -17.87 -8.89
CA ILE A 88 -10.36 -16.92 -9.82
C ILE A 88 -9.02 -16.53 -9.21
N PRO A 89 -7.88 -16.87 -9.85
CA PRO A 89 -6.60 -16.29 -9.48
C PRO A 89 -6.73 -14.78 -9.64
N SER A 90 -7.02 -14.06 -8.55
CA SER A 90 -6.86 -12.62 -8.56
C SER A 90 -5.36 -12.40 -8.74
N PRO A 91 -4.90 -11.76 -9.82
CA PRO A 91 -3.50 -11.39 -9.92
C PRO A 91 -3.16 -10.62 -8.65
N LYS A 92 -2.10 -11.04 -7.94
CA LYS A 92 -1.56 -10.27 -6.81
C LYS A 92 -1.47 -8.82 -7.30
N THR A 93 -2.18 -7.92 -6.62
CA THR A 93 -2.14 -6.51 -6.98
C THR A 93 -0.68 -6.07 -6.87
N GLU A 94 -0.19 -5.38 -7.90
CA GLU A 94 1.16 -4.78 -7.88
C GLU A 94 1.23 -3.60 -6.89
N ASP A 95 0.09 -3.24 -6.32
CA ASP A 95 -0.12 -2.17 -5.36
C ASP A 95 0.51 -2.56 -4.00
N GLU A 96 1.33 -1.68 -3.44
CA GLU A 96 1.88 -1.80 -2.09
C GLU A 96 1.12 -0.89 -1.13
N CYS A 97 1.01 -1.29 0.14
CA CYS A 97 0.44 -0.43 1.16
C CYS A 97 1.47 0.60 1.62
N LEU A 98 1.34 1.85 1.15
CA LEU A 98 2.36 2.87 1.34
C LEU A 98 1.85 4.03 2.20
N PRO A 99 2.71 4.57 3.10
CA PRO A 99 2.36 5.75 3.88
C PRO A 99 2.19 6.97 2.97
N VAL A 100 1.21 7.80 3.30
CA VAL A 100 0.99 9.07 2.61
C VAL A 100 1.82 10.15 3.27
N TYR A 101 2.52 10.95 2.47
CA TYR A 101 3.48 11.93 2.98
C TYR A 101 2.83 12.92 3.95
N GLY A 102 3.49 13.14 5.09
CA GLY A 102 3.03 14.06 6.14
C GLY A 102 1.76 13.62 6.87
N ARG A 103 1.33 12.37 6.68
CA ARG A 103 0.11 11.80 7.30
C ARG A 103 0.44 10.51 8.05
N VAL A 104 0.59 10.62 9.36
CA VAL A 104 0.85 9.46 10.24
C VAL A 104 -0.32 8.50 10.34
N ASP A 105 -1.51 8.98 10.01
CA ASP A 105 -2.80 8.29 10.12
C ASP A 105 -3.28 7.69 8.79
N LEU A 106 -2.55 7.92 7.69
CA LEU A 106 -3.01 7.58 6.35
C LEU A 106 -1.96 6.80 5.57
N SER A 107 -2.31 5.58 5.21
CA SER A 107 -1.65 4.80 4.17
C SER A 107 -2.68 4.40 3.12
N ALA A 108 -2.22 4.17 1.89
CA ALA A 108 -3.07 3.74 0.78
C ALA A 108 -2.37 2.68 -0.07
N TYR A 109 -3.15 1.81 -0.70
CA TYR A 109 -2.63 0.92 -1.73
C TYR A 109 -2.25 1.74 -2.95
N MET A 110 -0.97 1.72 -3.30
CA MET A 110 -0.39 2.53 -4.37
C MET A 110 0.64 1.72 -5.14
N ILE A 111 0.69 1.93 -6.46
CA ILE A 111 1.76 1.39 -7.29
C ILE A 111 2.97 2.33 -7.21
N ASP A 112 4.12 1.81 -6.78
CA ASP A 112 5.38 2.55 -6.58
C ASP A 112 6.54 2.12 -7.47
N LYS A 113 6.31 1.12 -8.33
CA LYS A 113 7.31 0.56 -9.24
C LYS A 113 6.73 0.47 -10.64
N CYS A 114 7.59 0.56 -11.65
CA CYS A 114 7.19 0.40 -13.03
C CYS A 114 7.24 -1.07 -13.46
N LYS A 115 6.23 -1.50 -14.24
CA LYS A 115 6.27 -2.80 -14.95
C LYS A 115 7.46 -2.92 -15.89
N ASN A 116 7.77 -1.83 -16.61
CA ASN A 116 8.88 -1.77 -17.54
C ASN A 116 9.97 -0.84 -16.99
N LYS A 117 11.16 -1.41 -16.79
CA LYS A 117 12.33 -0.72 -16.24
C LYS A 117 13.06 0.15 -17.27
N ASP A 118 12.82 -0.04 -18.57
CA ASP A 118 13.55 0.67 -19.62
C ASP A 118 12.95 2.05 -19.97
N ILE A 119 12.16 2.63 -19.07
CA ILE A 119 11.47 3.91 -19.26
C ILE A 119 12.08 4.97 -18.33
N PRO A 120 12.35 6.22 -18.76
CA PRO A 120 13.06 7.20 -17.94
C PRO A 120 12.27 7.63 -16.69
N SER A 121 10.95 7.41 -16.66
CA SER A 121 10.15 7.58 -15.44
C SER A 121 10.39 6.53 -14.38
N GLU A 122 11.03 5.40 -14.70
CA GLU A 122 11.30 4.37 -13.70
C GLU A 122 12.12 4.95 -12.53
N SER A 123 13.18 5.71 -12.86
CA SER A 123 14.01 6.34 -11.84
C SER A 123 13.20 7.31 -10.97
N LEU A 124 12.31 8.11 -11.56
CA LEU A 124 11.49 9.08 -10.84
C LEU A 124 10.35 8.42 -10.04
N CYS A 125 9.74 7.35 -10.55
CA CYS A 125 8.70 6.60 -9.85
C CYS A 125 9.22 6.02 -8.52
N GLY A 126 10.37 5.33 -8.59
CA GLY A 126 11.00 4.71 -7.42
C GLY A 126 11.66 5.71 -6.46
N SER A 127 12.05 6.89 -6.95
CA SER A 127 12.80 7.87 -6.16
C SER A 127 12.03 8.52 -5.00
N SER A 128 12.75 9.18 -4.10
CA SER A 128 12.19 10.00 -3.03
C SER A 128 12.21 11.50 -3.38
N ALA A 129 11.26 12.24 -2.81
CA ALA A 129 11.19 13.69 -2.96
C ALA A 129 12.36 14.39 -2.26
N GLU A 130 12.79 13.86 -1.13
CA GLU A 130 13.92 14.38 -0.34
C GLU A 130 15.26 14.24 -1.05
N GLU A 131 15.58 13.04 -1.57
CA GLU A 131 16.86 12.79 -2.24
C GLU A 131 17.01 13.60 -3.52
N ASN A 132 15.89 13.85 -4.21
CA ASN A 132 15.87 14.62 -5.46
C ASN A 132 15.61 16.11 -5.23
N ASN A 133 15.35 16.52 -3.98
CA ASN A 133 14.92 17.87 -3.65
C ASN A 133 13.74 18.32 -4.54
N ASP A 134 12.76 17.43 -4.72
CA ASP A 134 11.65 17.58 -5.65
C ASP A 134 10.31 17.20 -4.99
N PRO A 135 9.55 18.19 -4.50
CA PRO A 135 8.30 17.95 -3.80
C PRO A 135 7.19 17.40 -4.71
N PHE A 136 7.37 17.40 -6.04
CA PHE A 136 6.40 16.80 -6.95
C PHE A 136 6.37 15.27 -6.85
N LEU A 137 7.48 14.64 -6.41
CA LEU A 137 7.64 13.18 -6.35
C LEU A 137 6.92 12.51 -5.16
N MET A 138 6.49 13.28 -4.16
CA MET A 138 5.75 12.77 -3.00
C MET A 138 4.23 12.86 -3.16
N ILE A 139 3.74 13.33 -4.31
CA ILE A 139 2.32 13.62 -4.53
C ILE A 139 1.69 12.46 -5.30
N PRO A 140 0.82 11.66 -4.66
CA PRO A 140 0.13 10.59 -5.34
C PRO A 140 -0.83 11.11 -6.40
N VAL A 141 -1.11 10.25 -7.37
CA VAL A 141 -2.16 10.48 -8.36
C VAL A 141 -3.10 9.27 -8.38
N THR A 142 -4.39 9.51 -8.61
CA THR A 142 -5.38 8.44 -8.75
C THR A 142 -6.03 8.54 -10.13
N SER A 143 -6.13 7.42 -10.82
CA SER A 143 -6.89 7.32 -12.06
C SER A 143 -8.38 7.40 -11.75
N SER A 144 -9.05 8.43 -12.27
CA SER A 144 -10.50 8.59 -12.16
C SER A 144 -11.30 7.52 -12.90
N VAL A 145 -10.65 6.79 -13.83
CA VAL A 145 -11.26 5.72 -14.62
C VAL A 145 -11.11 4.36 -13.93
N THR A 146 -9.90 4.04 -13.45
CA THR A 146 -9.62 2.70 -12.88
C THR A 146 -9.70 2.66 -11.36
N GLY A 147 -9.74 3.81 -10.68
CA GLY A 147 -9.65 3.92 -9.22
C GLY A 147 -8.26 3.64 -8.66
N LYS A 148 -7.28 3.26 -9.50
CA LYS A 148 -5.93 2.91 -9.05
C LYS A 148 -5.16 4.15 -8.64
N SER A 149 -4.45 4.03 -7.53
CA SER A 149 -3.57 5.08 -7.01
C SER A 149 -2.10 4.73 -7.27
N TYR A 150 -1.31 5.76 -7.52
CA TYR A 150 0.11 5.67 -7.83
C TYR A 150 0.87 6.57 -6.87
N LYS A 151 2.03 6.10 -6.40
CA LYS A 151 2.89 6.85 -5.47
C LYS A 151 3.17 8.27 -5.96
N ASN A 152 3.36 8.43 -7.27
CA ASN A 152 3.44 9.72 -7.94
C ASN A 152 3.03 9.62 -9.42
N TYR A 153 2.99 10.77 -10.09
CA TYR A 153 2.64 10.88 -11.51
C TYR A 153 3.50 9.97 -12.42
N PHE A 154 4.80 9.86 -12.14
CA PHE A 154 5.72 9.06 -12.96
C PHE A 154 5.41 7.56 -12.86
N CYS A 155 4.97 7.09 -11.69
CA CYS A 155 4.47 5.73 -11.52
C CYS A 155 3.20 5.45 -12.32
N ALA A 156 2.27 6.41 -12.41
CA ALA A 156 1.08 6.26 -13.24
C ALA A 156 1.45 6.14 -14.72
N VAL A 157 2.28 7.07 -15.19
CA VAL A 157 2.74 7.09 -16.58
C VAL A 157 3.46 5.83 -16.98
N CYS A 158 4.36 5.27 -16.15
CA CYS A 158 5.08 4.07 -16.58
C CYS A 158 4.22 2.81 -16.55
N ASN A 159 3.14 2.75 -15.75
CA ASN A 159 2.33 1.56 -15.57
C ASN A 159 1.05 1.51 -16.42
N GLU A 160 0.41 2.63 -16.72
CA GLU A 160 -0.83 2.66 -17.51
C GLU A 160 -0.73 3.46 -18.82
N ASN A 161 -1.53 3.06 -19.82
CA ASN A 161 -1.81 3.89 -21.00
C ASN A 161 -2.87 4.93 -20.64
N THR A 162 -2.66 5.65 -19.55
CA THR A 162 -3.65 6.59 -19.00
C THR A 162 -3.29 7.99 -19.48
N HIS A 163 -4.26 8.63 -20.13
CA HIS A 163 -4.12 10.02 -20.54
C HIS A 163 -4.12 10.93 -19.30
N GLU A 164 -3.41 12.06 -19.38
CA GLU A 164 -3.24 12.97 -18.25
C GLU A 164 -4.58 13.49 -17.69
N ASP A 165 -5.59 13.64 -18.54
CA ASP A 165 -6.94 14.10 -18.18
C ASP A 165 -7.70 13.11 -17.28
N GLN A 166 -7.22 11.87 -17.18
CA GLN A 166 -7.79 10.84 -16.32
C GLN A 166 -7.10 10.73 -14.95
N LEU A 167 -5.91 11.34 -14.79
CA LEU A 167 -5.14 11.32 -13.55
C LEU A 167 -5.46 12.53 -12.69
N VAL A 168 -5.85 12.28 -11.44
CA VAL A 168 -6.13 13.33 -10.47
C VAL A 168 -5.06 13.31 -9.38
N SER A 169 -4.25 14.37 -9.33
CA SER A 169 -3.28 14.56 -8.24
C SER A 169 -3.98 14.82 -6.92
N TRP A 170 -3.44 14.23 -5.86
CA TRP A 170 -3.89 14.50 -4.51
C TRP A 170 -3.58 15.95 -4.13
N SER A 171 -4.38 16.50 -3.23
CA SER A 171 -4.22 17.88 -2.80
C SER A 171 -3.16 17.99 -1.71
N ILE A 172 -2.52 19.15 -1.60
CA ILE A 172 -1.49 19.37 -0.58
C ILE A 172 -1.91 20.50 0.35
N SER A 173 -1.69 20.33 1.64
CA SER A 173 -1.79 21.38 2.64
C SER A 173 -0.39 21.75 3.09
N LEU A 174 -0.04 23.03 2.93
CA LEU A 174 1.18 23.57 3.52
C LEU A 174 0.83 24.31 4.81
N SER A 175 1.61 24.09 5.85
CA SER A 175 1.49 24.83 7.11
C SER A 175 2.83 25.36 7.60
N GLY A 176 2.88 26.63 8.00
CA GLY A 176 4.09 27.27 8.51
C GLY A 176 3.83 28.70 8.97
N LYS A 177 4.88 29.38 9.46
CA LYS A 177 4.79 30.77 9.96
C LYS A 177 4.95 31.85 8.89
N THR A 178 5.03 31.43 7.63
CA THR A 178 5.25 32.34 6.50
C THR A 178 3.94 32.89 5.93
N GLU A 179 3.84 34.22 5.82
CA GLU A 179 2.70 34.88 5.16
C GLU A 179 2.63 34.53 3.67
N ARG A 180 3.73 34.10 3.04
CA ARG A 180 3.77 33.63 1.65
C ARG A 180 2.82 32.46 1.43
N ILE A 181 2.70 31.55 2.40
CA ILE A 181 1.69 30.47 2.35
C ILE A 181 0.29 31.06 2.32
N LYS A 182 -0.02 32.00 3.23
CA LYS A 182 -1.36 32.59 3.35
C LYS A 182 -1.78 33.32 2.06
N ASN A 183 -0.91 34.17 1.54
CA ASN A 183 -1.25 35.12 0.47
C ASN A 183 -1.08 34.55 -0.95
N SER A 184 -0.30 33.48 -1.15
CA SER A 184 0.03 32.99 -2.50
C SER A 184 -1.10 32.18 -3.14
N SER A 185 -1.51 32.52 -4.37
CA SER A 185 -2.47 31.71 -5.16
C SER A 185 -1.84 30.43 -5.74
N SER A 186 -0.52 30.35 -5.79
CA SER A 186 0.24 29.19 -6.28
C SER A 186 1.08 28.58 -5.17
N VAL A 187 1.50 27.33 -5.36
CA VAL A 187 2.44 26.69 -4.44
C VAL A 187 3.76 27.48 -4.43
N PRO A 188 4.32 27.81 -3.25
CA PRO A 188 5.60 28.53 -3.17
C PRO A 188 6.77 27.65 -3.61
N ASP A 189 7.91 28.30 -3.90
CA ASP A 189 9.16 27.58 -4.19
C ASP A 189 9.67 26.95 -2.90
N MET A 190 9.97 25.66 -2.94
CA MET A 190 10.40 24.89 -1.78
C MET A 190 11.69 24.15 -2.06
N LEU A 191 12.48 23.97 -1.01
CA LEU A 191 13.67 23.11 -1.01
C LEU A 191 13.63 22.20 0.21
N TYR A 192 14.21 21.02 0.07
CA TYR A 192 14.47 20.12 1.17
C TYR A 192 15.81 20.50 1.80
N ASP A 193 15.75 20.92 3.06
CA ASP A 193 16.94 21.18 3.87
C ASP A 193 17.42 19.86 4.48
N THR A 194 18.56 19.37 4.00
CA THR A 194 19.14 18.09 4.46
C THR A 194 19.68 18.17 5.90
N THR A 195 20.03 19.37 6.38
CA THR A 195 20.50 19.60 7.74
C THR A 195 19.33 19.51 8.72
N LEU A 196 18.22 20.18 8.39
CA LEU A 196 17.01 20.21 9.22
C LEU A 196 16.12 18.98 9.01
N LYS A 197 16.34 18.24 7.91
CA LYS A 197 15.48 17.15 7.44
C LYS A 197 14.03 17.60 7.28
N SER A 198 13.84 18.79 6.71
CA SER A 198 12.53 19.42 6.54
C SER A 198 12.44 20.20 5.24
N TRP A 199 11.22 20.37 4.74
CA TRP A 199 10.93 21.28 3.64
C TRP A 199 10.95 22.72 4.15
N VAL A 200 11.56 23.60 3.38
CA VAL A 200 11.59 25.03 3.62
C VAL A 200 11.00 25.78 2.43
N VAL A 201 10.28 26.87 2.72
CA VAL A 201 9.91 27.88 1.73
C VAL A 201 10.98 28.95 1.72
N LEU A 202 11.47 29.30 0.53
CA LEU A 202 12.40 30.41 0.36
C LEU A 202 11.64 31.73 0.42
N GLU A 203 12.18 32.71 1.13
CA GLU A 203 11.62 34.06 1.20
C GLU A 203 12.40 35.02 0.28
N GLU A 204 11.81 36.18 -0.01
CA GLU A 204 12.41 37.17 -0.93
C GLU A 204 13.71 37.79 -0.40
N ASP A 205 13.86 37.85 0.93
CA ASP A 205 15.06 38.34 1.61
C ASP A 205 16.20 37.31 1.66
N GLY A 206 16.00 36.14 1.05
CA GLY A 206 16.95 35.03 1.07
C GLY A 206 16.89 34.17 2.33
N SER A 207 16.02 34.50 3.29
CA SER A 207 15.74 33.63 4.43
C SER A 207 14.89 32.42 4.00
N SER A 208 14.77 31.44 4.90
CA SER A 208 13.93 30.27 4.66
C SER A 208 13.12 29.92 5.90
N THR A 209 11.89 29.48 5.68
CA THR A 209 10.96 29.10 6.76
C THR A 209 10.58 27.64 6.63
N ASN A 210 10.71 26.89 7.72
CA ASN A 210 10.25 25.51 7.80
C ASN A 210 8.75 25.41 7.55
N VAL A 211 8.36 24.43 6.73
CA VAL A 211 6.97 24.12 6.44
C VAL A 211 6.69 22.64 6.69
N SER A 212 5.50 22.37 7.21
CA SER A 212 4.96 21.02 7.24
C SER A 212 4.04 20.84 6.04
N ILE A 213 4.18 19.70 5.37
CA ILE A 213 3.39 19.31 4.22
C ILE A 213 2.47 18.19 4.65
N LYS A 214 1.19 18.26 4.29
CA LYS A 214 0.24 17.16 4.44
C LYS A 214 -0.42 16.89 3.10
N ILE A 215 -0.37 15.65 2.65
CA ILE A 215 -1.07 15.24 1.43
C ILE A 215 -2.47 14.75 1.82
N ASN A 216 -3.48 15.16 1.05
CA ASN A 216 -4.87 14.77 1.26
C ASN A 216 -5.44 14.07 0.02
N PRO A 217 -6.08 12.90 0.19
CA PRO A 217 -6.78 12.21 -0.88
C PRO A 217 -7.76 13.10 -1.64
N VAL A 218 -8.06 12.72 -2.87
CA VAL A 218 -9.12 13.35 -3.66
C VAL A 218 -10.47 12.98 -3.05
N PRO A 219 -11.31 13.94 -2.60
CA PRO A 219 -12.54 13.64 -1.86
C PRO A 219 -13.54 12.74 -2.59
N ASP A 220 -13.61 12.85 -3.93
CA ASP A 220 -14.61 12.16 -4.76
C ASP A 220 -14.09 10.85 -5.38
N LEU A 221 -12.84 10.44 -5.06
CA LEU A 221 -12.28 9.18 -5.53
C LEU A 221 -12.18 8.19 -4.38
N ASP A 222 -12.59 6.96 -4.63
CA ASP A 222 -12.46 5.85 -3.68
C ASP A 222 -10.98 5.44 -3.55
N VAL A 223 -10.24 6.22 -2.76
CA VAL A 223 -8.85 5.94 -2.42
C VAL A 223 -8.83 4.80 -1.42
N ARG A 224 -8.30 3.65 -1.85
CA ARG A 224 -8.19 2.46 -1.01
C ARG A 224 -7.16 2.65 0.09
N ARG A 225 -7.65 2.96 1.29
CA ARG A 225 -6.82 3.02 2.51
C ARG A 225 -6.32 1.64 2.88
N CYS A 226 -5.18 1.61 3.55
CA CYS A 226 -4.57 0.39 4.04
C CYS A 226 -3.78 0.69 5.31
N LYS A 227 -3.24 -0.36 5.94
CA LYS A 227 -2.28 -0.23 7.04
C LYS A 227 -1.13 -1.20 6.85
N ALA A 228 0.09 -0.71 7.08
CA ALA A 228 1.26 -1.56 7.10
C ALA A 228 1.15 -2.54 8.28
N MET A 229 1.28 -3.83 8.00
CA MET A 229 1.13 -4.89 8.98
C MET A 229 2.04 -6.06 8.64
N ILE A 230 2.36 -6.86 9.66
CA ILE A 230 3.11 -8.11 9.48
C ILE A 230 2.13 -9.18 9.00
N THR A 231 2.41 -9.74 7.83
CA THR A 231 1.55 -10.68 7.08
C THR A 231 2.19 -12.06 6.90
N THR A 232 3.41 -12.27 7.42
CA THR A 232 4.19 -13.48 7.23
C THR A 232 4.85 -13.93 8.52
N CYS A 233 5.16 -15.22 8.63
CA CYS A 233 5.94 -15.76 9.73
C CYS A 233 7.45 -15.73 9.43
N PRO A 234 8.32 -15.71 10.46
CA PRO A 234 9.75 -15.96 10.31
C PRO A 234 10.00 -17.31 9.62
N LYS A 235 11.14 -17.44 8.93
CA LYS A 235 11.45 -18.65 8.14
C LYS A 235 11.65 -19.88 9.02
N GLU A 236 12.14 -19.64 10.24
CA GLU A 236 12.42 -20.59 11.31
C GLU A 236 11.17 -21.01 12.11
N TRP A 237 9.98 -20.52 11.78
CA TRP A 237 8.76 -20.96 12.47
C TRP A 237 8.31 -22.35 11.99
N ASP A 238 8.23 -23.31 12.91
CA ASP A 238 8.03 -24.74 12.61
C ASP A 238 6.56 -25.17 12.53
N ASP A 239 5.64 -24.47 13.20
CA ASP A 239 4.22 -24.82 13.15
C ASP A 239 3.59 -24.34 11.83
N LEU A 240 3.56 -25.25 10.86
CA LEU A 240 3.00 -25.02 9.53
C LEU A 240 1.51 -24.66 9.56
N SER A 241 0.74 -25.18 10.52
CA SER A 241 -0.69 -24.86 10.65
C SER A 241 -0.89 -23.39 10.99
N VAL A 242 -0.13 -22.88 11.97
CA VAL A 242 -0.17 -21.45 12.32
C VAL A 242 0.34 -20.59 11.16
N LYS A 243 1.39 -21.04 10.47
CA LYS A 243 1.95 -20.31 9.33
C LYS A 243 0.97 -20.19 8.16
N GLU A 244 0.34 -21.29 7.77
CA GLU A 244 -0.68 -21.32 6.72
C GLU A 244 -1.87 -20.42 7.08
N LYS A 245 -2.30 -20.41 8.35
CA LYS A 245 -3.34 -19.49 8.82
C LYS A 245 -2.90 -18.02 8.85
N CYS A 246 -1.65 -17.73 9.20
CA CYS A 246 -1.13 -16.35 9.11
C CYS A 246 -1.18 -15.84 7.66
N GLU A 247 -0.65 -16.64 6.73
CA GLU A 247 -0.49 -16.26 5.33
C GLU A 247 -1.79 -16.45 4.52
N GLY A 248 -2.78 -17.14 5.09
CA GLY A 248 -4.08 -17.44 4.50
C GLY A 248 -4.96 -16.21 4.26
N ASN A 249 -6.12 -16.40 3.63
CA ASN A 249 -6.89 -15.31 3.00
C ASN A 249 -7.85 -14.54 3.93
N TYR A 250 -7.60 -14.48 5.23
CA TYR A 250 -8.42 -13.68 6.15
C TYR A 250 -7.60 -12.64 6.93
N MET A 251 -8.30 -11.59 7.33
CA MET A 251 -7.80 -10.48 8.10
C MET A 251 -8.62 -10.34 9.38
N ALA A 252 -7.92 -10.17 10.50
CA ALA A 252 -8.46 -9.89 11.81
C ALA A 252 -7.40 -9.07 12.55
N ARG A 253 -7.21 -7.83 12.09
CA ARG A 253 -6.06 -6.99 12.46
C ARG A 253 -5.99 -6.78 13.97
N ILE A 254 -4.84 -7.10 14.56
CA ILE A 254 -4.55 -6.87 15.98
C ILE A 254 -3.23 -6.13 16.17
N GLY A 255 -3.12 -5.37 17.26
CA GLY A 255 -1.94 -4.57 17.57
C GLY A 255 -1.23 -5.01 18.85
N PHE A 256 0.08 -4.85 18.90
CA PHE A 256 0.91 -4.94 20.10
C PHE A 256 1.73 -3.67 20.32
N GLU A 257 1.89 -3.28 21.58
CA GLU A 257 2.69 -2.13 21.96
C GLU A 257 4.18 -2.46 21.78
N GLY A 258 4.82 -1.79 20.82
CA GLY A 258 6.25 -1.90 20.58
C GLY A 258 7.04 -0.79 21.27
N VAL A 259 8.37 -0.90 21.24
CA VAL A 259 9.29 0.06 21.88
C VAL A 259 9.13 1.48 21.35
N GLU A 260 8.98 1.63 20.04
CA GLU A 260 8.88 2.94 19.39
C GLU A 260 7.47 3.26 18.88
N LYS A 261 6.73 2.22 18.48
CA LYS A 261 5.40 2.35 17.87
C LYS A 261 4.59 1.06 18.02
N MET A 262 3.29 1.20 17.81
CA MET A 262 2.38 0.07 17.70
C MET A 262 2.78 -0.84 16.52
N ARG A 263 2.88 -2.14 16.76
CA ARG A 263 3.08 -3.17 15.73
C ARG A 263 1.74 -3.79 15.39
N TRP A 264 1.37 -3.78 14.13
CA TRP A 264 0.12 -4.35 13.65
C TRP A 264 0.38 -5.65 12.91
N TYR A 265 -0.45 -6.64 13.19
CA TYR A 265 -0.41 -7.96 12.55
C TYR A 265 -1.70 -8.16 11.78
N LYS A 266 -1.60 -8.83 10.63
CA LYS A 266 -2.74 -9.12 9.75
C LYS A 266 -3.85 -9.87 10.49
N ASN A 267 -3.46 -10.84 11.30
CA ASN A 267 -4.35 -11.69 12.08
C ASN A 267 -3.61 -12.23 13.32
N PRO A 268 -4.33 -12.85 14.28
CA PRO A 268 -3.74 -13.41 15.50
C PRO A 268 -2.71 -14.51 15.24
N HIS A 269 -2.85 -15.27 14.15
CA HIS A 269 -1.89 -16.31 13.80
C HIS A 269 -0.54 -15.70 13.36
N CYS A 270 -0.55 -14.55 12.67
CA CYS A 270 0.67 -13.81 12.37
C CYS A 270 1.33 -13.26 13.62
N ALA A 271 0.57 -12.79 14.60
CA ALA A 271 1.13 -12.34 15.87
C ALA A 271 1.77 -13.53 16.63
N LEU A 272 1.06 -14.65 16.70
CA LEU A 272 1.53 -15.87 17.35
C LEU A 272 2.85 -16.36 16.76
N CYS A 273 2.95 -16.48 15.43
CA CYS A 273 4.19 -16.93 14.79
C CYS A 273 5.33 -15.90 14.79
N ASN A 274 5.04 -14.67 15.21
CA ASN A 274 6.04 -13.63 15.48
C ASN A 274 6.28 -13.45 16.99
N PHE A 275 5.98 -14.49 17.77
CA PHE A 275 6.27 -14.59 19.20
C PHE A 275 5.56 -13.55 20.07
N GLU A 276 4.42 -13.02 19.62
CA GLU A 276 3.61 -12.14 20.44
C GLU A 276 2.73 -12.94 21.42
N ASP A 277 2.53 -12.37 22.61
CA ASP A 277 1.62 -12.92 23.62
C ASP A 277 0.21 -12.41 23.36
N ILE A 278 -0.61 -13.25 22.72
CA ILE A 278 -1.98 -12.91 22.28
C ILE A 278 -2.83 -12.32 23.40
N SER A 279 -2.60 -12.63 24.67
CA SER A 279 -3.35 -12.05 25.79
C SER A 279 -3.18 -10.53 25.96
N LYS A 280 -2.15 -9.94 25.33
CA LYS A 280 -1.80 -8.52 25.42
C LYS A 280 -2.19 -7.71 24.18
N TYR A 281 -2.90 -8.31 23.24
CA TYR A 281 -3.32 -7.63 22.03
C TYR A 281 -4.21 -6.41 22.35
N LYS A 282 -4.18 -5.44 21.45
CA LYS A 282 -5.13 -4.33 21.42
C LYS A 282 -5.88 -4.40 20.11
N CYS A 283 -7.20 -4.25 20.20
CA CYS A 283 -7.99 -3.94 19.03
C CYS A 283 -7.70 -2.51 18.60
N GLU A 284 -7.82 -2.26 17.31
CA GLU A 284 -7.82 -0.89 16.86
C GLU A 284 -9.14 -0.25 17.24
N GLU A 285 -9.16 0.44 18.38
CA GLU A 285 -10.23 1.37 18.67
C GLU A 285 -10.18 2.45 17.58
N SER A 286 -11.32 2.71 16.94
CA SER A 286 -11.47 3.83 16.03
C SER A 286 -11.04 5.06 16.83
N PHE A 287 -9.85 5.59 16.53
CA PHE A 287 -9.41 6.84 17.10
C PHE A 287 -10.37 7.92 16.56
N ILE A 288 -11.50 8.12 17.23
CA ILE A 288 -12.12 9.45 17.33
C ILE A 288 -11.17 10.24 18.25
N GLY A 289 -9.94 10.39 17.78
CA GLY A 289 -8.91 11.16 18.42
C GLY A 289 -9.30 12.61 18.20
N ILE A 290 -10.10 13.14 19.12
CA ILE A 290 -10.14 14.56 19.41
C ILE A 290 -8.74 14.88 19.97
N LYS A 291 -7.74 14.94 19.10
CA LYS A 291 -6.50 15.60 19.47
C LYS A 291 -6.87 17.06 19.63
N GLU A 292 -6.82 17.54 20.87
CA GLU A 292 -6.78 18.97 21.16
C GLU A 292 -5.63 19.55 20.34
N HIS A 293 -5.96 20.06 19.15
CA HIS A 293 -5.05 20.87 18.39
C HIS A 293 -4.92 22.18 19.16
N ILE A 294 -3.83 22.30 19.93
CA ILE A 294 -3.31 23.61 20.31
C ILE A 294 -2.95 24.30 18.99
N PHE A 295 -3.91 25.05 18.44
CA PHE A 295 -3.67 25.91 17.30
C PHE A 295 -2.74 27.03 17.77
N ASP A 296 -1.46 26.94 17.42
CA ASP A 296 -0.60 28.12 17.42
C ASP A 296 -1.25 29.14 16.47
N SER A 297 -1.74 30.25 17.01
CA SER A 297 -2.44 31.30 16.27
C SER A 297 -1.56 31.99 15.20
N THR A 298 -0.27 31.65 15.14
CA THR A 298 0.69 32.15 14.14
C THR A 298 0.92 31.19 12.97
N LEU A 299 0.29 30.01 12.97
CA LEU A 299 0.44 29.03 11.89
C LEU A 299 -0.53 29.33 10.74
N PHE A 300 0.00 29.64 9.56
CA PHE A 300 -0.80 29.72 8.34
C PHE A 300 -0.93 28.34 7.71
N VAL A 301 -2.15 27.96 7.33
CA VAL A 301 -2.45 26.72 6.61
C VAL A 301 -3.12 27.05 5.29
N LYS A 302 -2.62 26.48 4.19
CA LYS A 302 -3.26 26.62 2.87
C LYS A 302 -3.32 25.30 2.13
N LEU A 303 -4.51 25.00 1.61
CA LEU A 303 -4.77 23.88 0.72
C LEU A 303 -4.53 24.31 -0.73
N PHE A 304 -3.74 23.53 -1.47
CA PHE A 304 -3.54 23.68 -2.90
C PHE A 304 -4.12 22.47 -3.62
N VAL A 305 -5.17 22.72 -4.40
CA VAL A 305 -5.72 21.74 -5.32
C VAL A 305 -4.90 21.80 -6.60
N LEU A 306 -4.27 20.69 -6.98
CA LEU A 306 -3.30 20.69 -8.07
C LEU A 306 -3.95 20.57 -9.46
N THR A 307 -5.26 20.28 -9.53
CA THR A 307 -6.03 20.23 -10.78
C THR A 307 -6.03 21.60 -11.47
N ASP A 308 -5.45 21.72 -12.67
CA ASP A 308 -5.73 22.87 -13.54
C ASP A 308 -6.22 22.40 -14.91
N ARG A 309 -7.43 22.83 -15.26
CA ARG A 309 -8.00 22.73 -16.61
C ARG A 309 -7.50 23.86 -17.52
N ARG A 310 -6.57 24.71 -17.06
CA ARG A 310 -6.00 25.82 -17.84
C ARG A 310 -4.65 25.41 -18.43
N ASN A 311 -4.72 24.68 -19.54
CA ASN A 311 -3.66 24.30 -20.48
C ASN A 311 -2.47 25.29 -20.53
N LYS A 312 -1.38 25.00 -19.81
CA LYS A 312 -0.08 25.64 -20.04
C LYS A 312 0.97 24.71 -20.66
N CYS A 313 0.73 23.41 -20.60
CA CYS A 313 1.62 22.42 -21.16
C CYS A 313 1.03 21.85 -22.45
N GLY A 314 1.91 21.56 -23.42
CA GLY A 314 1.52 20.89 -24.65
C GLY A 314 1.05 19.45 -24.40
N PRO A 315 0.61 18.73 -25.44
CA PRO A 315 0.26 17.32 -25.30
C PRO A 315 1.43 16.53 -24.69
N ASN A 316 1.13 15.55 -23.83
CA ASN A 316 2.13 14.70 -23.18
C ASN A 316 3.08 15.45 -22.24
N LEU A 317 2.59 16.49 -21.55
CA LEU A 317 3.39 17.25 -20.59
C LEU A 317 2.57 17.61 -19.35
N VAL A 318 3.09 17.25 -18.17
CA VAL A 318 2.44 17.62 -16.89
C VAL A 318 3.01 18.92 -16.35
N TYR A 319 2.14 19.81 -15.87
CA TYR A 319 2.58 21.04 -15.22
C TYR A 319 2.97 20.79 -13.76
N ASP A 320 4.25 20.93 -13.45
CA ASP A 320 4.75 20.94 -12.10
C ASP A 320 4.64 22.35 -11.51
N ARG A 321 3.76 22.50 -10.51
CA ARG A 321 3.49 23.78 -9.85
C ARG A 321 4.62 24.27 -8.93
N PHE A 322 5.49 23.37 -8.44
CA PHE A 322 6.60 23.74 -7.57
C PHE A 322 7.75 24.31 -8.39
N ALA A 323 8.14 23.63 -9.46
CA ALA A 323 9.17 24.12 -10.36
C ALA A 323 8.64 25.09 -11.43
N LYS A 324 7.32 25.35 -11.45
CA LYS A 324 6.61 26.22 -12.40
C LYS A 324 6.91 25.90 -13.87
N LYS A 325 7.14 24.62 -14.19
CA LYS A 325 7.56 24.14 -15.52
C LYS A 325 6.77 22.92 -15.97
N CYS A 326 6.72 22.70 -17.27
CA CYS A 326 6.19 21.46 -17.83
C CYS A 326 7.24 20.35 -17.79
N ARG A 327 6.84 19.15 -17.40
CA ARG A 327 7.69 17.95 -17.35
C ARG A 327 7.23 16.93 -18.39
N CYS A 328 8.18 16.20 -18.99
CA CYS A 328 7.87 15.20 -20.00
C CYS A 328 7.00 14.08 -19.43
N ASN A 329 5.91 13.76 -20.13
CA ASN A 329 5.25 12.46 -19.99
C ASN A 329 6.17 11.41 -20.61
N SER A 330 6.75 10.55 -19.77
CA SER A 330 7.87 9.70 -20.13
C SER A 330 7.55 8.53 -21.06
N ARG A 331 6.27 8.25 -21.34
CA ARG A 331 5.91 7.04 -22.11
C ARG A 331 6.31 7.18 -23.56
N GLU A 332 5.94 8.30 -24.15
CA GLU A 332 6.19 8.59 -25.57
C GLU A 332 7.35 9.57 -25.77
N SER A 333 7.81 10.24 -24.71
CA SER A 333 8.84 11.26 -24.83
C SER A 333 9.87 11.18 -23.71
N PHE A 334 11.10 11.58 -23.98
CA PHE A 334 12.14 11.71 -22.96
C PHE A 334 12.81 13.08 -23.05
N LEU A 335 13.37 13.53 -21.93
CA LEU A 335 14.08 14.80 -21.89
C LEU A 335 15.43 14.65 -22.60
N ARG A 336 15.64 15.40 -23.68
CA ARG A 336 16.94 15.57 -24.36
C ARG A 336 17.14 17.06 -24.61
N ASP A 337 18.25 17.61 -24.13
CA ASP A 337 18.59 19.04 -24.25
C ASP A 337 17.48 19.99 -23.78
N GLY A 338 16.81 19.62 -22.69
CA GLY A 338 15.70 20.41 -22.12
C GLY A 338 14.39 20.34 -22.89
N LYS A 339 14.27 19.48 -23.92
CA LYS A 339 13.04 19.27 -24.70
C LYS A 339 12.55 17.84 -24.56
N CYS A 340 11.23 17.66 -24.55
CA CYS A 340 10.62 16.34 -24.60
C CYS A 340 10.62 15.87 -26.05
N VAL A 341 11.42 14.85 -26.34
CA VAL A 341 11.58 14.31 -27.68
C VAL A 341 10.88 12.97 -27.76
N SER A 342 10.08 12.77 -28.81
CA SER A 342 9.37 11.51 -29.03
C SER A 342 10.36 10.34 -29.11
N ARG A 343 10.01 9.21 -28.50
CA ARG A 343 10.62 7.90 -28.79
C ARG A 343 10.11 7.46 -30.16
N THR A 344 10.83 7.82 -31.23
CA THR A 344 10.60 7.31 -32.59
C THR A 344 10.92 5.83 -32.70
#